data_AF-A0A4Z0PDQ8-F1
#
_entry.id   AF-A0A4Z0PDQ8-F1
#
_cell.length_a   1.000
_cell.length_b   1.000
_cell.length_c   1.000
_cell.angle_alpha   90.00
_cell.angle_beta   90.00
_cell.angle_gamma   90.00
#
_symmetry.space_group_name_H-M   'P 1'
#
loop_
_entity.id
_entity.type
_entity.pdbx_description
1 polymer ?
#
loop_
_entity_poly.entity_id
_entity_poly.type
_entity_poly.pdbx_seq_one_letter_code
_entity_poly.pdbx_strand_id
1 'polypeptide(L)'
;MNDVAETLDPLRLPLTGERLIEASAGTGKTFTIAALYLRLLLGLGGSAAFPRPLTVEELLVVTFTEAATEELRGRIRSNIHELRIACLRESTDNPLYARLLEEISDKKQAAQWLLLAERQMDEAAVFTIHGFCQRMLSLNAFESGMLFEQQLIEDESLLRYQACADFWRRHCYPLPRDIAQVVFDVWKGPKALLKDIDRYLQGEAPVIKAPPSQEETLASRHEQILARINQVKQQWCEAVSELDALIESSGIDRRKFNRGNQAKWIEKITAWAQEETKNYQLPEALGKFSQRFLAERPTAGAVTPQPPVLVALEPLLGAPRSR
;
A
#
# COMPACT_ATOMS: atom_id res chain seq x y z
N MET A 1 -14.54 7.87 -24.56
CA MET A 1 -14.00 9.09 -23.92
C MET A 1 -12.66 9.34 -24.59
N ASN A 2 -12.44 10.56 -25.09
CA ASN A 2 -11.16 10.93 -25.72
C ASN A 2 -10.03 10.84 -24.69
N ASP A 3 -8.82 10.52 -25.15
CA ASP A 3 -7.61 10.31 -24.34
C ASP A 3 -7.07 11.60 -23.68
N VAL A 4 -7.73 12.74 -23.90
CA VAL A 4 -7.33 14.06 -23.42
C VAL A 4 -8.52 14.72 -22.72
N ALA A 5 -8.30 15.17 -21.48
CA ALA A 5 -9.30 15.91 -20.71
C ALA A 5 -9.67 17.22 -21.41
N GLU A 6 -10.97 17.55 -21.42
CA GLU A 6 -11.49 18.79 -21.98
C GLU A 6 -11.31 19.96 -21.00
N THR A 7 -11.13 21.17 -21.53
CA THR A 7 -11.10 22.38 -20.69
C THR A 7 -12.45 22.56 -19.98
N LEU A 8 -12.41 22.60 -18.64
CA LEU A 8 -13.61 22.70 -17.82
C LEU A 8 -14.26 24.09 -17.91
N ASP A 9 -15.54 24.13 -18.33
CA ASP A 9 -16.47 25.23 -18.01
C ASP A 9 -17.43 24.78 -16.89
N PRO A 10 -17.28 25.30 -15.65
CA PRO A 10 -18.12 24.91 -14.53
C PRO A 10 -19.62 25.16 -14.75
N LEU A 11 -20.02 26.07 -15.65
CA LEU A 11 -21.43 26.38 -15.94
C LEU A 11 -22.08 25.45 -16.97
N ARG A 12 -21.26 24.69 -17.70
CA ARG A 12 -21.72 23.79 -18.76
C ARG A 12 -21.33 22.33 -18.52
N LEU A 13 -20.58 22.03 -17.45
CA LEU A 13 -20.34 20.65 -17.02
C LEU A 13 -21.68 19.93 -16.79
N PRO A 14 -21.94 18.77 -17.44
CA PRO A 14 -23.13 18.00 -17.19
C PRO A 14 -23.13 17.43 -15.76
N LEU A 15 -24.16 17.77 -14.99
CA LEU A 15 -24.30 17.40 -13.58
C LEU A 15 -24.90 16.01 -13.36
N THR A 16 -24.95 15.17 -14.40
CA THR A 16 -25.44 13.79 -14.35
C THR A 16 -24.35 12.80 -14.76
N GLY A 17 -24.37 11.63 -14.12
CA GLY A 17 -23.39 10.56 -14.34
C GLY A 17 -22.05 10.85 -13.66
N GLU A 18 -21.03 10.12 -14.09
CA GLU A 18 -19.69 10.21 -13.53
C GLU A 18 -18.87 11.29 -14.27
N ARG A 19 -18.21 12.15 -13.50
CA ARG A 19 -17.33 13.21 -14.01
C ARG A 19 -16.02 13.19 -13.24
N LEU A 20 -14.91 13.16 -13.97
CA LEU A 20 -13.56 13.33 -13.41
C LEU A 20 -13.06 14.73 -13.76
N ILE A 21 -12.76 15.54 -12.74
CA ILE A 21 -12.20 16.87 -12.89
C ILE A 21 -10.76 16.84 -12.38
N GLU A 22 -9.81 17.11 -13.27
CA GLU A 22 -8.41 17.30 -12.89
C GLU A 22 -8.15 18.76 -12.52
N ALA A 23 -7.54 19.02 -11.37
CA ALA A 23 -7.28 20.38 -10.91
C ALA A 23 -5.97 20.52 -10.13
N SER A 24 -4.97 21.12 -10.78
CA SER A 24 -3.66 21.43 -10.23
C SER A 24 -3.68 22.53 -9.15
N ALA A 25 -2.53 22.78 -8.52
CA ALA A 25 -2.40 23.88 -7.56
C ALA A 25 -2.73 25.23 -8.23
N GLY A 26 -3.55 26.05 -7.57
CA GLY A 26 -3.91 27.38 -8.06
C GLY A 26 -4.95 27.45 -9.19
N THR A 27 -5.50 26.34 -9.69
CA THR A 27 -6.43 26.33 -10.83
C THR A 27 -7.91 26.58 -10.47
N GLY A 28 -8.19 27.16 -9.29
CA GLY A 28 -9.57 27.50 -8.91
C GLY A 28 -10.46 26.31 -8.52
N LYS A 29 -9.90 25.27 -7.88
CA LYS A 29 -10.68 24.15 -7.29
C LYS A 29 -11.88 24.64 -6.47
N THR A 30 -11.62 25.53 -5.53
CA THR A 30 -12.63 26.09 -4.65
C THR A 30 -13.72 26.84 -5.42
N PHE A 31 -13.32 27.62 -6.42
CA PHE A 31 -14.23 28.34 -7.30
C PHE A 31 -15.13 27.37 -8.08
N THR A 32 -14.55 26.29 -8.58
CA THR A 32 -15.27 25.24 -9.31
C THR A 32 -16.31 24.56 -8.42
N ILE A 33 -15.92 24.13 -7.21
CA ILE A 33 -16.85 23.48 -6.27
C ILE A 33 -18.01 24.42 -5.93
N ALA A 34 -17.71 25.71 -5.67
CA ALA A 34 -18.75 26.72 -5.40
C ALA A 34 -19.74 26.85 -6.56
N ALA A 35 -19.24 26.97 -7.80
CA ALA A 35 -20.08 27.07 -8.98
C ALA A 35 -20.98 25.84 -9.14
N LEU A 36 -20.43 24.63 -9.00
CA LEU A 36 -21.20 23.39 -9.12
C LEU A 36 -22.26 23.27 -8.02
N TYR A 37 -21.93 23.62 -6.77
CA TYR A 37 -22.85 23.56 -5.64
C TYR A 37 -24.06 24.49 -5.86
N LEU A 38 -23.82 25.75 -6.26
CA LEU A 38 -24.89 26.71 -6.53
C LEU A 38 -25.75 26.29 -7.73
N ARG A 39 -25.14 25.71 -8.78
CA ARG A 39 -25.89 25.16 -9.91
C ARG A 39 -26.81 24.02 -9.50
N LEU A 40 -26.37 23.13 -8.62
CA LEU A 40 -27.18 22.02 -8.14
C LEU A 40 -28.33 22.50 -7.24
N LEU A 41 -28.08 23.48 -6.36
CA LEU A 41 -29.12 24.08 -5.52
C LEU A 41 -30.24 24.74 -6.34
N LEU A 42 -29.88 25.41 -7.43
CA LEU A 42 -30.82 26.20 -8.23
C LEU A 42 -31.30 25.51 -9.52
N GLY A 43 -30.78 24.32 -9.84
CA GLY A 43 -31.11 23.60 -11.07
C GLY A 43 -30.60 24.28 -12.35
N LEU A 44 -29.42 24.90 -12.32
CA LEU A 44 -28.88 25.72 -13.41
C LEU A 44 -28.01 24.94 -14.42
N GLY A 45 -27.90 25.45 -15.65
CA GLY A 45 -27.04 24.92 -16.71
C GLY A 45 -27.74 24.29 -17.92
N GLY A 46 -29.05 24.54 -18.10
CA GLY A 46 -29.79 24.10 -19.29
C GLY A 46 -29.79 22.59 -19.49
N SER A 47 -29.39 22.10 -20.66
CA SER A 47 -29.30 20.65 -20.94
C SER A 47 -28.24 19.92 -20.12
N ALA A 48 -27.31 20.65 -19.50
CA ALA A 48 -26.29 20.12 -18.60
C ALA A 48 -26.69 20.21 -17.12
N ALA A 49 -27.90 20.69 -16.81
CA ALA A 49 -28.41 20.78 -15.45
C ALA A 49 -28.77 19.41 -14.87
N PHE A 50 -28.82 19.33 -13.54
CA PHE A 50 -29.43 18.20 -12.86
C PHE A 50 -30.96 18.25 -13.05
N PRO A 51 -31.69 17.11 -13.09
CA PRO A 51 -33.13 17.09 -13.40
C PRO A 51 -34.03 17.94 -12.49
N ARG A 52 -33.58 18.29 -11.29
CA ARG A 52 -34.30 19.11 -10.31
C ARG A 52 -33.33 19.94 -9.44
N PRO A 53 -33.77 21.03 -8.80
CA PRO A 53 -33.00 21.62 -7.72
C PRO A 53 -32.83 20.63 -6.55
N LEU A 54 -31.69 20.70 -5.87
CA LEU A 54 -31.34 19.88 -4.72
C LEU A 54 -31.25 20.75 -3.45
N THR A 55 -31.48 20.14 -2.30
CA THR A 55 -31.27 20.75 -0.97
C THR A 55 -29.84 20.54 -0.48
N VAL A 56 -29.41 21.28 0.54
CA VAL A 56 -28.04 21.17 1.10
C VAL A 56 -27.75 19.79 1.71
N GLU A 57 -28.78 19.07 2.16
CA GLU A 57 -28.69 17.70 2.69
C GLU A 57 -28.54 16.65 1.57
N GLU A 58 -29.03 16.94 0.37
CA GLU A 58 -28.94 16.05 -0.80
C GLU A 58 -27.61 16.20 -1.56
N LEU A 59 -26.82 17.23 -1.23
CA LEU A 59 -25.54 17.54 -1.84
C LEU A 59 -24.38 16.98 -1.02
N LEU A 60 -24.06 15.70 -1.24
CA LEU A 60 -22.95 15.04 -0.58
C LEU A 60 -21.59 15.57 -1.08
N VAL A 61 -20.82 16.14 -0.16
CA VAL A 61 -19.44 16.56 -0.39
C VAL A 61 -18.54 15.91 0.65
N VAL A 62 -17.57 15.13 0.20
CA VAL A 62 -16.63 14.41 1.09
C VAL A 62 -15.21 14.93 0.93
N THR A 63 -14.46 15.04 2.03
CA THR A 63 -13.05 15.45 2.05
C THR A 63 -12.23 14.67 3.07
N PHE A 64 -10.91 14.88 3.10
CA PHE A 64 -9.99 14.08 3.92
C PHE A 64 -9.88 14.55 5.37
N THR A 65 -10.01 15.84 5.65
CA THR A 65 -9.72 16.41 6.97
C THR A 65 -10.90 17.19 7.53
N GLU A 66 -11.02 17.21 8.85
CA GLU A 66 -12.04 18.00 9.56
C GLU A 66 -11.88 19.50 9.25
N ALA A 67 -10.64 20.00 9.23
CA ALA A 67 -10.36 21.39 8.86
C ALA A 67 -10.83 21.74 7.44
N ALA A 68 -10.61 20.84 6.46
CA ALA A 68 -11.09 21.06 5.09
C ALA A 68 -12.63 21.01 5.01
N THR A 69 -13.27 20.20 5.85
CA THR A 69 -14.74 20.12 5.96
C THR A 69 -15.30 21.45 6.45
N GLU A 70 -14.76 22.00 7.54
CA GLU A 70 -15.17 23.30 8.09
C GLU A 70 -14.90 24.46 7.12
N GLU A 71 -13.71 24.49 6.52
CA GLU A 71 -13.36 25.49 5.50
C GLU A 71 -14.35 25.45 4.33
N LEU A 72 -14.67 24.26 3.84
CA LEU A 72 -15.57 24.08 2.71
C LEU A 72 -17.01 24.44 3.05
N ARG A 73 -17.50 24.05 4.23
CA ARG A 73 -18.84 24.41 4.73
C ARG A 73 -18.98 25.93 4.86
N GLY A 74 -18.00 26.59 5.48
CA GLY A 74 -17.97 28.05 5.62
C GLY A 74 -17.99 28.77 4.27
N ARG A 75 -17.20 28.27 3.30
CA ARG A 75 -17.19 28.83 1.93
C ARG A 75 -18.50 28.64 1.20
N ILE A 76 -19.09 27.44 1.24
CA ILE A 76 -20.40 27.17 0.63
C ILE A 76 -21.45 28.12 1.20
N ARG A 77 -21.48 28.28 2.52
CA ARG A 77 -22.38 29.23 3.20
C ARG A 77 -22.18 30.67 2.71
N SER A 78 -20.93 31.13 2.59
CA SER A 78 -20.63 32.48 2.06
C SER A 78 -21.13 32.65 0.63
N ASN A 79 -20.87 31.67 -0.23
CA ASN A 79 -21.28 31.73 -1.64
C ASN A 79 -22.81 31.75 -1.81
N ILE A 80 -23.54 30.95 -1.01
CA ILE A 80 -25.00 30.96 -0.97
C ILE A 80 -25.51 32.33 -0.54
N HIS A 81 -24.95 32.88 0.54
CA HIS A 81 -25.31 34.20 1.05
C HIS A 81 -25.06 35.30 0.01
N GLU A 82 -23.88 35.34 -0.58
CA GLU A 82 -23.50 36.35 -1.56
C GLU A 82 -24.35 36.27 -2.83
N LEU A 83 -24.58 35.06 -3.37
CA LEU A 83 -25.46 34.89 -4.53
C LEU A 83 -26.90 35.28 -4.19
N ARG A 84 -27.37 35.01 -2.97
CA ARG A 84 -28.71 35.44 -2.53
C ARG A 84 -28.82 36.97 -2.53
N ILE A 85 -27.83 37.67 -1.97
CA ILE A 85 -27.80 39.14 -1.99
C ILE A 85 -27.74 39.66 -3.43
N ALA A 86 -26.93 39.03 -4.29
CA ALA A 86 -26.86 39.36 -5.71
C ALA A 86 -28.21 39.16 -6.43
N CYS A 87 -28.97 38.12 -6.09
CA CYS A 87 -30.31 37.89 -6.61
C CYS A 87 -31.31 38.98 -6.16
N LEU A 88 -31.23 39.43 -4.91
CA LEU A 88 -32.09 40.50 -4.38
C LEU A 88 -31.76 41.88 -4.97
N ARG A 89 -30.49 42.13 -5.25
CA ARG A 89 -30.00 43.39 -5.86
C ARG A 89 -30.05 43.37 -7.39
N GLU A 90 -30.23 42.20 -7.97
CA GLU A 90 -30.12 41.92 -9.41
C GLU A 90 -28.80 42.42 -10.03
N SER A 91 -27.74 42.54 -9.20
CA SER A 91 -26.42 43.03 -9.60
C SER A 91 -25.33 42.51 -8.65
N THR A 92 -24.11 42.38 -9.17
CA THR A 92 -22.94 41.87 -8.45
C THR A 92 -21.65 42.22 -9.19
N ASP A 93 -20.58 42.47 -8.44
CA ASP A 93 -19.23 42.66 -8.99
C ASP A 93 -18.44 41.35 -9.11
N ASN A 94 -18.94 40.25 -8.53
CA ASN A 94 -18.31 38.94 -8.62
C ASN A 94 -18.61 38.29 -9.99
N PRO A 95 -17.59 37.96 -10.81
CA PRO A 95 -17.78 37.41 -12.14
C PRO A 95 -18.56 36.08 -12.20
N LEU A 96 -18.41 35.21 -11.19
CA LEU A 96 -19.16 33.96 -11.13
C LEU A 96 -20.65 34.22 -10.94
N TYR A 97 -20.98 35.07 -9.97
CA TYR A 97 -22.37 35.37 -9.66
C TYR A 97 -23.03 36.15 -10.79
N ALA A 98 -22.29 37.01 -11.50
CA ALA A 98 -22.81 37.70 -12.68
C ALA A 98 -23.26 36.68 -13.74
N ARG A 99 -22.39 35.71 -14.08
CA ARG A 99 -22.76 34.64 -15.03
C ARG A 99 -23.92 33.76 -14.52
N LEU A 100 -24.00 33.49 -13.21
CA LEU A 100 -25.13 32.73 -12.64
C LEU A 100 -26.44 33.55 -12.69
N LEU A 101 -26.41 34.85 -12.43
CA LEU A 101 -27.58 35.74 -12.52
C LEU A 101 -28.17 35.81 -13.94
N GLU A 102 -27.32 35.69 -14.96
CA GLU A 102 -27.75 35.59 -16.36
C GLU A 102 -28.54 34.30 -16.63
N GLU A 103 -28.22 33.20 -15.94
CA GLU A 103 -28.92 31.91 -16.08
C GLU A 103 -30.19 31.80 -15.22
N ILE A 104 -30.31 32.63 -14.18
CA ILE A 104 -31.47 32.62 -13.28
C ILE A 104 -32.63 33.40 -13.90
N SER A 105 -33.70 32.67 -14.25
CA SER A 105 -34.95 33.23 -14.78
C SER A 105 -35.74 34.01 -13.73
N ASP A 106 -36.00 33.40 -12.56
CA ASP A 106 -36.68 34.04 -11.43
C ASP A 106 -35.72 34.27 -10.26
N LYS A 107 -35.19 35.50 -10.20
CA LYS A 107 -34.22 35.93 -9.17
C LYS A 107 -34.86 36.02 -7.78
N LYS A 108 -36.16 36.28 -7.69
CA LYS A 108 -36.87 36.34 -6.40
C LYS A 108 -37.04 34.94 -5.83
N GLN A 109 -37.44 33.98 -6.66
CA GLN A 109 -37.52 32.58 -6.26
C GLN A 109 -36.14 32.02 -5.88
N ALA A 110 -35.11 32.28 -6.69
CA ALA A 110 -33.74 31.87 -6.36
C ALA A 110 -33.27 32.43 -5.01
N ALA A 111 -33.55 33.71 -4.71
CA ALA A 111 -33.22 34.30 -3.42
C ALA A 111 -33.96 33.62 -2.24
N GLN A 112 -35.19 33.14 -2.45
CA GLN A 112 -35.93 32.39 -1.43
C GLN A 112 -35.33 31.00 -1.21
N TRP A 113 -35.01 30.27 -2.28
CA TRP A 113 -34.35 28.96 -2.17
C TRP A 113 -32.98 29.07 -1.51
N LEU A 114 -32.17 30.06 -1.89
CA LEU A 114 -30.88 30.30 -1.26
C LEU A 114 -31.02 30.70 0.21
N LEU A 115 -32.07 31.43 0.59
CA LEU A 115 -32.34 31.75 2.00
C LEU A 115 -32.65 30.48 2.82
N LEU A 116 -33.42 29.55 2.25
CA LEU A 116 -33.70 28.26 2.89
C LEU A 116 -32.41 27.45 3.03
N ALA A 117 -31.64 27.33 1.96
CA ALA A 117 -30.34 26.65 1.97
C ALA A 117 -29.38 27.27 3.00
N GLU A 118 -29.29 28.61 3.07
CA GLU A 118 -28.47 29.34 4.04
C GLU A 118 -28.83 28.99 5.49
N ARG A 119 -30.13 28.82 5.79
CA ARG A 119 -30.63 28.45 7.12
C ARG A 119 -30.40 26.98 7.46
N GLN A 120 -30.29 26.11 6.47
CA GLN A 120 -30.08 24.67 6.64
C GLN A 120 -28.60 24.27 6.57
N MET A 121 -27.67 25.23 6.49
CA MET A 121 -26.24 24.91 6.33
C MET A 121 -25.65 24.06 7.46
N ASP A 122 -26.24 24.09 8.66
CA ASP A 122 -25.81 23.24 9.78
C ASP A 122 -26.10 21.75 9.53
N GLU A 123 -27.05 21.43 8.66
CA GLU A 123 -27.42 20.07 8.23
C GLU A 123 -26.81 19.70 6.87
N ALA A 124 -26.02 20.59 6.26
CA ALA A 124 -25.42 20.35 4.95
C ALA A 124 -24.57 19.06 4.95
N ALA A 125 -24.71 18.26 3.89
CA ALA A 125 -24.04 16.97 3.75
C ALA A 125 -22.56 17.11 3.35
N VAL A 126 -21.79 17.87 4.14
CA VAL A 126 -20.35 18.09 3.98
C VAL A 126 -19.64 17.35 5.12
N PHE A 127 -18.94 16.27 4.80
CA PHE A 127 -18.34 15.35 5.78
C PHE A 127 -16.88 15.02 5.45
N THR A 128 -16.14 14.52 6.44
CA THR A 128 -14.97 13.71 6.15
C THR A 128 -15.39 12.34 5.57
N ILE A 129 -14.48 11.64 4.89
CA ILE A 129 -14.74 10.27 4.41
C ILE A 129 -15.23 9.38 5.57
N HIS A 130 -14.54 9.42 6.72
CA HIS A 130 -14.92 8.66 7.92
C HIS A 130 -16.27 9.09 8.48
N GLY A 131 -16.54 10.40 8.58
CA GLY A 131 -17.83 10.90 9.06
C GLY A 131 -19.01 10.45 8.20
N PHE A 132 -18.83 10.44 6.86
CA PHE A 132 -19.84 9.91 5.94
C PHE A 132 -20.05 8.40 6.14
N CYS A 133 -18.97 7.60 6.18
CA CYS A 133 -19.06 6.16 6.40
C CYS A 133 -19.76 5.82 7.72
N GLN A 134 -19.39 6.49 8.82
CA GLN A 134 -20.00 6.28 10.13
C GLN A 134 -21.50 6.62 10.12
N ARG A 135 -21.89 7.72 9.46
CA ARG A 135 -23.30 8.09 9.31
C ARG A 135 -24.08 7.03 8.53
N MET A 136 -23.53 6.53 7.43
CA MET A 136 -24.19 5.48 6.63
C MET A 136 -24.32 4.16 7.40
N LEU A 137 -23.29 3.76 8.14
CA LEU A 137 -23.32 2.57 8.99
C LEU A 137 -24.37 2.67 10.10
N SER A 138 -24.53 3.87 10.69
CA SER A 138 -25.50 4.13 11.77
C SER A 138 -26.94 4.19 11.27
N LEU A 139 -27.18 4.82 10.12
CA LEU A 139 -28.52 4.93 9.53
C LEU A 139 -29.06 3.57 9.05
N ASN A 140 -28.17 2.68 8.63
CA ASN A 140 -28.50 1.33 8.14
C ASN A 140 -27.98 0.26 9.11
N ALA A 141 -28.20 0.45 10.42
CA ALA A 141 -27.66 -0.41 11.47
C ALA A 141 -28.11 -1.88 11.35
N PHE A 142 -29.32 -2.12 10.82
CA PHE A 142 -29.85 -3.47 10.62
C PHE A 142 -29.09 -4.22 9.52
N GLU A 143 -28.80 -3.54 8.40
CA GLU A 143 -28.04 -4.10 7.29
C GLU A 143 -26.55 -4.24 7.62
N SER A 144 -26.00 -3.27 8.37
CA SER A 144 -24.58 -3.25 8.72
C SER A 144 -24.20 -4.17 9.87
N GLY A 145 -25.18 -4.60 10.69
CA GLY A 145 -24.94 -5.38 11.90
C GLY A 145 -24.17 -4.60 12.99
N MET A 146 -24.03 -3.29 12.83
CA MET A 146 -23.34 -2.42 13.79
C MET A 146 -24.20 -2.25 15.05
N LEU A 147 -23.54 -2.24 16.22
CA LEU A 147 -24.23 -1.87 17.46
C LEU A 147 -24.63 -0.39 17.38
N PHE A 148 -25.77 -0.05 17.96
CA PHE A 148 -26.24 1.34 18.05
C PHE A 148 -25.26 2.24 18.81
N GLU A 149 -24.58 1.69 19.82
CA GLU A 149 -23.55 2.38 20.59
C GLU A 149 -22.18 1.83 20.20
N GLN A 150 -21.38 2.66 19.55
CA GLN A 150 -19.99 2.38 19.17
C GLN A 150 -19.06 3.34 19.91
N GLN A 151 -17.91 2.85 20.35
CA GLN A 151 -16.83 3.68 20.86
C GLN A 151 -15.72 3.74 19.81
N LEU A 152 -15.37 4.95 19.37
CA LEU A 152 -14.27 5.15 18.45
C LEU A 152 -12.95 4.94 19.19
N ILE A 153 -12.12 4.04 18.66
CA ILE A 153 -10.75 3.82 19.14
C ILE A 153 -9.82 4.64 18.26
N GLU A 154 -9.24 5.70 18.81
CA GLU A 154 -8.36 6.60 18.04
C GLU A 154 -6.94 6.03 17.83
N ASP A 155 -6.44 5.25 18.79
CA ASP A 155 -5.13 4.62 18.72
C ASP A 155 -5.20 3.10 18.94
N GLU A 156 -5.04 2.36 17.84
CA GLU A 156 -5.01 0.90 17.83
C GLU A 156 -3.60 0.32 18.05
N SER A 157 -2.57 1.15 18.26
CA SER A 157 -1.18 0.69 18.37
C SER A 157 -0.99 -0.32 19.51
N LEU A 158 -1.61 -0.07 20.66
CA LEU A 158 -1.54 -0.95 21.82
C LEU A 158 -2.25 -2.28 21.55
N LEU A 159 -3.41 -2.26 20.88
CA LEU A 159 -4.17 -3.45 20.53
C LEU A 159 -3.39 -4.33 19.56
N ARG A 160 -2.78 -3.73 18.52
CA ARG A 160 -1.93 -4.44 17.57
C ARG A 160 -0.70 -5.04 18.25
N TYR A 161 -0.07 -4.30 19.17
CA TYR A 161 1.04 -4.84 19.95
C TYR A 161 0.62 -6.02 20.82
N GLN A 162 -0.52 -5.92 21.51
CA GLN A 162 -1.06 -7.00 22.32
C GLN A 162 -1.34 -8.25 21.47
N ALA A 163 -2.00 -8.10 20.31
CA ALA A 163 -2.27 -9.19 19.39
C ALA A 163 -0.98 -9.86 18.89
N CYS A 164 0.05 -9.07 18.54
CA CYS A 164 1.35 -9.60 18.13
C CYS A 164 2.08 -10.33 19.27
N ALA A 165 2.01 -9.80 20.50
CA ALA A 165 2.57 -10.46 21.67
C ALA A 165 1.84 -11.79 21.97
N ASP A 166 0.53 -11.85 21.82
CA ASP A 166 -0.26 -13.07 22.00
C ASP A 166 0.04 -14.12 20.93
N PHE A 167 0.17 -13.70 19.67
CA PHE A 167 0.67 -14.56 18.59
C PHE A 167 2.03 -15.15 18.95
N TRP A 168 2.96 -14.31 19.40
CA TRP A 168 4.31 -14.75 19.77
C TRP A 168 4.30 -15.75 20.94
N ARG A 169 3.48 -15.51 21.98
CA ARG A 169 3.35 -16.45 23.11
C ARG A 169 2.81 -17.80 22.66
N ARG A 170 1.77 -17.81 21.82
CA ARG A 170 1.11 -19.05 21.38
C ARG A 170 1.95 -19.84 20.38
N HIS A 171 2.68 -19.17 19.49
CA HIS A 171 3.37 -19.81 18.38
C HIS A 171 4.89 -19.92 18.55
N CYS A 172 5.53 -19.11 19.40
CA CYS A 172 6.99 -19.12 19.58
C CYS A 172 7.46 -19.74 20.91
N TYR A 173 6.71 -19.57 22.01
CA TYR A 173 7.11 -20.17 23.30
C TYR A 173 7.12 -21.71 23.31
N PRO A 174 6.19 -22.42 22.64
CA PRO A 174 6.23 -23.88 22.63
C PRO A 174 7.23 -24.47 21.63
N LEU A 175 7.96 -23.64 20.86
CA LEU A 175 8.88 -24.14 19.85
C LEU A 175 10.09 -24.85 20.47
N PRO A 176 10.57 -25.94 19.85
CA PRO A 176 11.83 -26.55 20.23
C PRO A 176 13.00 -25.60 19.99
N ARG A 177 14.11 -25.82 20.70
CA ARG A 177 15.24 -24.87 20.80
C ARG A 177 15.86 -24.49 19.45
N ASP A 178 15.94 -25.45 18.54
CA ASP A 178 16.46 -25.32 17.17
C ASP A 178 15.60 -24.39 16.31
N ILE A 179 14.28 -24.61 16.27
CA ILE A 179 13.33 -23.76 15.55
C ILE A 179 13.25 -22.39 16.22
N ALA A 180 13.23 -22.35 17.56
CA ALA A 180 13.20 -21.09 18.31
C ALA A 180 14.44 -20.22 18.04
N GLN A 181 15.63 -20.83 17.90
CA GLN A 181 16.85 -20.10 17.54
C GLN A 181 16.74 -19.49 16.15
N VAL A 182 16.22 -20.24 15.17
CA VAL A 182 15.98 -19.73 13.81
C VAL A 182 15.05 -18.52 13.84
N VAL A 183 13.92 -18.62 14.54
CA VAL A 183 12.98 -17.49 14.67
C VAL A 183 13.64 -16.30 15.35
N PHE A 184 14.43 -16.54 16.41
CA PHE A 184 15.15 -15.49 17.14
C PHE A 184 16.23 -14.78 16.31
N ASP A 185 16.84 -15.48 15.35
CA ASP A 185 17.84 -14.89 14.45
C ASP A 185 17.19 -13.92 13.45
N VAL A 186 15.91 -14.12 13.12
CA VAL A 186 15.12 -13.21 12.28
C VAL A 186 14.50 -12.09 13.13
N TRP A 187 13.75 -12.45 14.18
CA TRP A 187 13.06 -11.51 15.06
C TRP A 187 13.40 -11.78 16.53
N LYS A 188 14.00 -10.80 17.20
CA LYS A 188 14.38 -10.90 18.62
C LYS A 188 13.18 -10.95 19.59
N GLY A 189 11.96 -10.76 19.09
CA GLY A 189 10.73 -10.77 19.87
C GLY A 189 9.54 -10.14 19.13
N PRO A 190 8.37 -10.05 19.77
CA PRO A 190 7.13 -9.57 19.14
C PRO A 190 7.21 -8.13 18.64
N LYS A 191 8.00 -7.26 19.30
CA LYS A 191 8.21 -5.88 18.83
C LYS A 191 8.92 -5.83 17.47
N ALA A 192 9.91 -6.71 17.26
CA ALA A 192 10.65 -6.78 16.01
C ALA A 192 9.76 -7.35 14.90
N LEU A 193 8.99 -8.39 15.20
CA LEU A 193 7.99 -8.93 14.26
C LEU A 193 6.97 -7.86 13.86
N LEU A 194 6.37 -7.18 14.84
CA LEU A 194 5.37 -6.14 14.57
C LEU A 194 5.97 -5.06 13.68
N LYS A 195 7.18 -4.56 13.96
CA LYS A 195 7.84 -3.54 13.15
C LYS A 195 7.91 -3.88 11.66
N ASP A 196 8.13 -5.15 11.32
CA ASP A 196 8.25 -5.60 9.92
C ASP A 196 6.90 -5.72 9.22
N ILE A 197 5.83 -6.01 9.98
CA ILE A 197 4.50 -6.29 9.42
C ILE A 197 3.47 -5.18 9.66
N ASP A 198 3.76 -4.20 10.53
CA ASP A 198 2.78 -3.23 11.04
C ASP A 198 2.02 -2.51 9.93
N ARG A 199 2.75 -2.09 8.90
CA ARG A 199 2.21 -1.39 7.74
C ARG A 199 1.23 -2.20 6.91
N TYR A 200 1.27 -3.53 6.99
CA TYR A 200 0.38 -4.42 6.25
C TYR A 200 -0.83 -4.85 7.07
N LEU A 201 -0.82 -4.59 8.39
CA LEU A 201 -1.95 -4.82 9.27
C LEU A 201 -2.93 -3.63 9.29
N GLN A 202 -2.61 -2.55 8.58
CA GLN A 202 -3.44 -1.35 8.47
C GLN A 202 -4.16 -1.33 7.12
N GLY A 203 -5.48 -1.10 7.14
CA GLY A 203 -6.30 -1.01 5.94
C GLY A 203 -6.47 -2.35 5.23
N GLU A 204 -6.44 -2.35 3.90
CA GLU A 204 -6.59 -3.56 3.11
C GLU A 204 -5.31 -4.43 3.14
N ALA A 205 -5.49 -5.70 3.48
CA ALA A 205 -4.38 -6.66 3.51
C ALA A 205 -3.81 -6.85 2.09
N PRO A 206 -2.48 -6.75 1.91
CA PRO A 206 -1.87 -6.90 0.60
C PRO A 206 -1.96 -8.36 0.11
N VAL A 207 -2.07 -8.53 -1.20
CA VAL A 207 -1.99 -9.85 -1.83
C VAL A 207 -0.54 -10.37 -1.77
N ILE A 208 -0.33 -11.49 -1.10
CA ILE A 208 0.97 -12.18 -1.06
C ILE A 208 1.15 -12.91 -2.39
N LYS A 209 2.18 -12.54 -3.17
CA LYS A 209 2.41 -13.08 -4.52
C LYS A 209 2.68 -14.58 -4.55
N ALA A 210 3.33 -15.11 -3.53
CA ALA A 210 3.69 -16.51 -3.41
C ALA A 210 3.50 -16.92 -1.94
N PRO A 211 2.25 -17.16 -1.51
CA PRO A 211 1.99 -17.55 -0.14
C PRO A 211 2.55 -18.97 0.09
N PRO A 212 2.97 -19.30 1.33
CA PRO A 212 3.27 -20.67 1.69
C PRO A 212 2.02 -21.56 1.54
N SER A 213 2.22 -22.87 1.46
CA SER A 213 1.11 -23.83 1.47
C SER A 213 0.33 -23.70 2.78
N GLN A 214 -0.99 -23.88 2.74
CA GLN A 214 -1.83 -23.82 3.95
C GLN A 214 -1.51 -24.93 4.96
N GLU A 215 -0.99 -26.06 4.50
CA GLU A 215 -0.61 -27.20 5.34
C GLU A 215 0.82 -27.08 5.89
N GLU A 216 1.56 -26.07 5.48
CA GLU A 216 2.94 -25.91 5.88
C GLU A 216 3.06 -25.37 7.31
N THR A 217 3.83 -26.07 8.13
CA THR A 217 4.14 -25.68 9.51
C THR A 217 5.58 -25.18 9.61
N LEU A 218 5.90 -24.46 10.69
CA LEU A 218 7.30 -24.08 10.99
C LEU A 218 8.20 -25.32 11.10
N ALA A 219 7.69 -26.43 11.66
CA ALA A 219 8.43 -27.67 11.77
C ALA A 219 8.72 -28.30 10.40
N SER A 220 7.69 -28.46 9.55
CA SER A 220 7.87 -29.05 8.21
C SER A 220 8.78 -28.19 7.33
N ARG A 221 8.64 -26.85 7.38
CA ARG A 221 9.55 -25.95 6.67
C ARG A 221 10.97 -26.07 7.21
N HIS A 222 11.14 -26.17 8.53
CA HIS A 222 12.45 -26.33 9.15
C HIS A 222 13.14 -27.62 8.71
N GLU A 223 12.44 -28.75 8.74
CA GLU A 223 12.94 -30.04 8.26
C GLU A 223 13.35 -29.99 6.78
N GLN A 224 12.52 -29.39 5.92
CA GLN A 224 12.83 -29.25 4.50
C GLN A 224 14.10 -28.41 4.27
N ILE A 225 14.29 -27.32 5.03
CA ILE A 225 15.49 -26.49 4.93
C ILE A 225 16.72 -27.27 5.39
N LEU A 226 16.65 -27.96 6.53
CA LEU A 226 17.77 -28.78 7.03
C LEU A 226 18.12 -29.90 6.05
N ALA A 227 17.13 -30.58 5.47
CA ALA A 227 17.35 -31.63 4.49
C ALA A 227 18.09 -31.10 3.25
N ARG A 228 17.70 -29.92 2.73
CA ARG A 228 18.40 -29.26 1.61
C ARG A 228 19.84 -28.90 1.96
N ILE A 229 20.09 -28.35 3.15
CA ILE A 229 21.45 -28.03 3.61
C ILE A 229 22.30 -29.29 3.70
N ASN A 230 21.78 -30.34 4.35
CA ASN A 230 22.50 -31.61 4.53
C ASN A 230 22.79 -32.29 3.19
N GLN A 231 21.86 -32.26 2.23
CA GLN A 231 22.08 -32.78 0.89
C GLN A 231 23.27 -32.10 0.21
N VAL A 232 23.39 -30.78 0.33
CA VAL A 232 24.52 -30.04 -0.23
C VAL A 232 25.82 -30.32 0.51
N LYS A 233 25.77 -30.44 1.84
CA LYS A 233 26.95 -30.85 2.63
C LYS A 233 27.47 -32.21 2.17
N GLN A 234 26.58 -33.17 1.97
CA GLN A 234 26.94 -34.51 1.49
C GLN A 234 27.59 -34.45 0.10
N GLN A 235 26.94 -33.78 -0.86
CA GLN A 235 27.48 -33.62 -2.22
C GLN A 235 28.82 -32.89 -2.24
N TRP A 236 29.03 -31.94 -1.31
CA TRP A 236 30.31 -31.27 -1.14
C TRP A 236 31.39 -32.24 -0.70
N CYS A 237 31.14 -33.02 0.35
CA CYS A 237 32.11 -34.00 0.85
C CYS A 237 32.46 -35.08 -0.19
N GLU A 238 31.51 -35.49 -1.03
CA GLU A 238 31.74 -36.45 -2.11
C GLU A 238 32.58 -35.87 -3.26
N ALA A 239 32.38 -34.59 -3.60
CA ALA A 239 33.03 -33.95 -4.76
C ALA A 239 34.33 -33.19 -4.42
N VAL A 240 34.63 -32.95 -3.14
CA VAL A 240 35.71 -32.02 -2.74
C VAL A 240 37.09 -32.41 -3.27
N SER A 241 37.40 -33.70 -3.35
CA SER A 241 38.68 -34.19 -3.87
C SER A 241 38.88 -33.89 -5.36
N GLU A 242 37.79 -33.75 -6.12
CA GLU A 242 37.82 -33.51 -7.56
C GLU A 242 37.65 -32.02 -7.91
N LEU A 243 37.19 -31.20 -6.96
CA LEU A 243 36.92 -29.77 -7.18
C LEU A 243 38.15 -28.99 -7.63
N ASP A 244 39.33 -29.24 -7.03
CA ASP A 244 40.55 -28.53 -7.40
C ASP A 244 40.94 -28.79 -8.87
N ALA A 245 40.87 -30.05 -9.31
CA ALA A 245 41.18 -30.46 -10.68
C ALA A 245 40.15 -29.90 -11.68
N LEU A 246 38.85 -29.95 -11.34
CA LEU A 246 37.78 -29.40 -12.16
C LEU A 246 37.93 -27.89 -12.33
N ILE A 247 38.22 -27.15 -11.26
CA ILE A 247 38.45 -25.70 -11.33
C ILE A 247 39.71 -25.39 -12.15
N GLU A 248 40.77 -26.20 -12.06
CA GLU A 248 41.96 -26.05 -12.90
C GLU A 248 41.69 -26.22 -14.38
N SER A 249 40.86 -27.20 -14.77
CA SER A 249 40.49 -27.44 -16.17
C SER A 249 39.55 -26.38 -16.77
N SER A 250 38.90 -25.55 -15.93
CA SER A 250 37.79 -24.69 -16.32
C SER A 250 38.17 -23.30 -16.88
N GLY A 251 39.47 -23.00 -17.01
CA GLY A 251 39.94 -21.74 -17.61
C GLY A 251 39.57 -20.47 -16.81
N ILE A 252 39.50 -20.56 -15.48
CA ILE A 252 39.29 -19.42 -14.57
C ILE A 252 40.53 -18.52 -14.49
N ASP A 253 40.33 -17.20 -14.50
CA ASP A 253 41.40 -16.21 -14.33
C ASP A 253 41.98 -16.25 -12.91
N ARG A 254 43.20 -16.80 -12.81
CA ARG A 254 43.95 -16.97 -11.55
C ARG A 254 44.37 -15.66 -10.89
N ARG A 255 44.34 -14.53 -11.60
CA ARG A 255 44.56 -13.20 -10.98
C ARG A 255 43.37 -12.80 -10.12
N LYS A 256 42.15 -13.21 -10.50
CA LYS A 256 40.89 -12.90 -9.81
C LYS A 256 40.45 -14.02 -8.85
N PHE A 257 40.98 -15.23 -9.02
CA PHE A 257 40.70 -16.40 -8.19
C PHE A 257 41.99 -17.18 -7.91
N ASN A 258 42.78 -16.69 -6.93
CA ASN A 258 44.08 -17.25 -6.62
C ASN A 258 43.97 -18.58 -5.84
N ARG A 259 44.99 -19.44 -5.99
CA ARG A 259 45.02 -20.78 -5.35
C ARG A 259 45.02 -20.73 -3.82
N GLY A 260 45.68 -19.73 -3.23
CA GLY A 260 45.77 -19.60 -1.77
C GLY A 260 44.42 -19.34 -1.10
N ASN A 261 43.59 -18.48 -1.71
CA ASN A 261 42.24 -18.21 -1.22
C ASN A 261 41.28 -19.36 -1.56
N GLN A 262 41.42 -19.99 -2.72
CA GLN A 262 40.67 -21.19 -3.08
C GLN A 262 40.82 -22.29 -2.02
N ALA A 263 42.05 -22.66 -1.65
CA ALA A 263 42.31 -23.67 -0.64
C ALA A 263 41.67 -23.31 0.71
N LYS A 264 41.82 -22.06 1.16
CA LYS A 264 41.21 -21.57 2.41
C LYS A 264 39.68 -21.63 2.37
N TRP A 265 39.06 -21.29 1.24
CA TRP A 265 37.61 -21.34 1.09
C TRP A 265 37.11 -22.78 1.05
N ILE A 266 37.79 -23.68 0.31
CA ILE A 266 37.45 -25.10 0.27
C ILE A 266 37.57 -25.69 1.67
N GLU A 267 38.67 -25.46 2.38
CA GLU A 267 38.87 -25.93 3.75
C GLU A 267 37.73 -25.46 4.68
N LYS A 268 37.37 -24.18 4.62
CA LYS A 268 36.27 -23.61 5.42
C LYS A 268 34.91 -24.24 5.11
N ILE A 269 34.62 -24.47 3.83
CA ILE A 269 33.35 -25.09 3.42
C ILE A 269 33.34 -26.58 3.79
N THR A 270 34.45 -27.28 3.63
CA THR A 270 34.58 -28.71 4.00
C THR A 270 34.41 -28.91 5.49
N ALA A 271 35.04 -28.06 6.33
CA ALA A 271 34.82 -28.09 7.77
C ALA A 271 33.34 -27.89 8.12
N TRP A 272 32.68 -26.89 7.53
CA TRP A 272 31.25 -26.66 7.70
C TRP A 272 30.38 -27.84 7.20
N ALA A 273 30.78 -28.49 6.11
CA ALA A 273 30.05 -29.62 5.54
C ALA A 273 30.13 -30.87 6.42
N GLN A 274 31.21 -31.02 7.18
CA GLN A 274 31.40 -32.12 8.13
C GLN A 274 30.73 -31.85 9.49
N GLU A 275 30.41 -30.60 9.81
CA GLU A 275 29.69 -30.23 11.03
C GLU A 275 28.19 -30.59 10.97
N GLU A 276 27.62 -30.92 12.12
CA GLU A 276 26.18 -31.15 12.28
C GLU A 276 25.37 -29.87 11.99
N THR A 277 24.33 -29.98 11.15
CA THR A 277 23.50 -28.82 10.77
C THR A 277 22.48 -28.50 11.85
N LYS A 278 22.72 -27.42 12.60
CA LYS A 278 21.84 -26.96 13.70
C LYS A 278 21.07 -25.68 13.41
N ASN A 279 21.43 -24.97 12.35
CA ASN A 279 20.89 -23.66 12.00
C ASN A 279 20.94 -23.45 10.48
N TYR A 280 20.50 -22.27 10.04
CA TYR A 280 20.48 -21.91 8.61
C TYR A 280 21.71 -21.09 8.19
N GLN A 281 22.78 -21.08 8.98
CA GLN A 281 23.97 -20.31 8.69
C GLN A 281 24.80 -21.02 7.62
N LEU A 282 25.07 -20.28 6.55
CA LEU A 282 25.90 -20.72 5.44
C LEU A 282 27.20 -19.91 5.45
N PRO A 283 28.38 -20.54 5.32
CA PRO A 283 29.63 -19.82 5.28
C PRO A 283 29.68 -18.91 4.05
N GLU A 284 30.14 -17.67 4.22
CA GLU A 284 30.29 -16.70 3.12
C GLU A 284 31.15 -17.23 1.95
N ALA A 285 32.05 -18.18 2.25
CA ALA A 285 32.88 -18.87 1.29
C ALA A 285 32.05 -19.59 0.20
N LEU A 286 30.85 -20.10 0.50
CA LEU A 286 29.97 -20.73 -0.50
C LEU A 286 29.62 -19.78 -1.64
N GLY A 287 29.48 -18.48 -1.36
CA GLY A 287 29.20 -17.48 -2.40
C GLY A 287 30.31 -17.36 -3.44
N LYS A 288 31.55 -17.71 -3.09
CA LYS A 288 32.71 -17.73 -4.00
C LYS A 288 32.68 -18.90 -4.99
N PHE A 289 31.80 -19.87 -4.78
CA PHE A 289 31.58 -21.02 -5.65
C PHE A 289 30.21 -21.01 -6.33
N SER A 290 29.46 -19.90 -6.23
CA SER A 290 28.24 -19.72 -7.02
C SER A 290 28.55 -19.61 -8.50
N GLN A 291 27.66 -20.12 -9.34
CA GLN A 291 27.72 -20.03 -10.80
C GLN A 291 27.84 -18.60 -11.27
N ARG A 292 27.09 -17.67 -10.65
CA ARG A 292 27.19 -16.24 -10.95
C ARG A 292 28.59 -15.69 -10.68
N PHE A 293 29.19 -16.01 -9.53
CA PHE A 293 30.51 -15.54 -9.17
C PHE A 293 31.62 -16.11 -10.07
N LEU A 294 31.50 -17.38 -10.46
CA LEU A 294 32.46 -18.04 -11.34
C LEU A 294 32.33 -17.57 -12.81
N ALA A 295 31.12 -17.28 -13.28
CA ALA A 295 30.85 -16.79 -14.64
C ALA A 295 31.43 -15.40 -14.95
N GLU A 296 31.67 -14.57 -13.93
CA GLU A 296 32.26 -13.22 -14.09
C GLU A 296 33.81 -13.23 -14.20
N ARG A 297 34.44 -14.40 -14.05
CA ARG A 297 35.90 -14.57 -13.95
C ARG A 297 36.60 -15.50 -14.97
N PRO A 298 35.99 -15.98 -16.07
CA PRO A 298 36.73 -16.79 -17.04
C PRO A 298 37.73 -15.96 -17.85
N THR A 299 38.81 -16.61 -18.32
CA THR A 299 39.62 -16.10 -19.44
C THR A 299 38.83 -16.18 -20.74
N ALA A 300 39.13 -15.33 -21.74
CA ALA A 300 38.37 -15.27 -22.99
C ALA A 300 38.24 -16.65 -23.66
N GLY A 301 37.01 -17.13 -23.86
CA GLY A 301 36.70 -18.43 -24.48
C GLY A 301 36.56 -19.63 -23.51
N ALA A 302 36.71 -19.44 -22.20
CA ALA A 302 36.55 -20.52 -21.22
C ALA A 302 35.08 -20.75 -20.80
N VAL A 303 34.74 -22.01 -20.52
CA VAL A 303 33.41 -22.44 -20.07
C VAL A 303 33.38 -22.48 -18.54
N THR A 304 32.40 -21.82 -17.93
CA THR A 304 32.22 -21.82 -16.48
C THR A 304 32.04 -23.25 -15.96
N PRO A 305 32.78 -23.66 -14.91
CA PRO A 305 32.65 -25.01 -14.38
C PRO A 305 31.25 -25.23 -13.76
N GLN A 306 30.57 -26.29 -14.21
CA GLN A 306 29.28 -26.73 -13.68
C GLN A 306 29.32 -28.13 -13.03
N PRO A 307 30.17 -28.38 -12.02
CA PRO A 307 30.06 -29.60 -11.22
C PRO A 307 28.67 -29.69 -10.57
N PRO A 308 28.09 -30.90 -10.43
CA PRO A 308 26.79 -31.09 -9.78
C PRO A 308 26.68 -30.42 -8.40
N VAL A 309 27.75 -30.48 -7.61
CA VAL A 309 27.81 -29.82 -6.29
C VAL A 309 27.63 -28.30 -6.38
N LEU A 310 28.22 -27.63 -7.39
CA LEU A 310 28.14 -26.18 -7.55
C LEU A 310 26.77 -25.74 -8.07
N VAL A 311 26.11 -26.58 -8.87
CA VAL A 311 24.73 -26.34 -9.32
C VAL A 311 23.75 -26.48 -8.14
N ALA A 312 23.97 -27.45 -7.26
CA ALA A 312 23.14 -27.65 -6.06
C ALA A 312 23.26 -26.52 -5.03
N LEU A 313 24.31 -25.69 -5.10
CA LEU A 313 24.43 -24.48 -4.28
C LEU A 313 23.42 -23.40 -4.67
N GLU A 314 23.03 -23.30 -5.94
CA GLU A 314 22.23 -22.18 -6.45
C GLU A 314 20.87 -22.04 -5.76
N PRO A 315 20.08 -23.11 -5.54
CA PRO A 315 18.83 -23.00 -4.78
C PRO A 315 19.04 -22.55 -3.32
N LEU A 316 20.14 -22.93 -2.67
CA LEU A 316 20.48 -22.52 -1.29
C LEU A 316 21.00 -21.08 -1.19
N LEU A 317 21.67 -20.61 -2.23
CA LEU A 317 22.18 -19.24 -2.32
C LEU A 317 21.11 -18.25 -2.80
N GLY A 318 20.20 -18.69 -3.67
CA GLY A 318 19.14 -17.88 -4.27
C GLY A 318 17.81 -17.87 -3.52
N ALA A 319 17.52 -18.87 -2.68
CA ALA A 319 16.32 -18.84 -1.84
C ALA A 319 16.45 -17.73 -0.77
N PRO A 320 15.42 -16.87 -0.60
CA PRO A 320 15.40 -15.91 0.49
C PRO A 320 15.45 -16.69 1.82
N ARG A 321 16.50 -16.44 2.61
CA ARG A 321 16.78 -17.16 3.86
C ARG A 321 15.88 -16.75 5.03
N SER A 322 14.92 -15.87 4.80
CA SER A 322 14.10 -15.25 5.85
C SER A 322 12.91 -14.41 5.32
N ARG A 323 12.23 -14.83 4.25
CA ARG A 323 10.91 -14.25 3.90
C ARG A 323 9.90 -15.33 3.57
#